data_AF-A0A3A0A607-F1
#
_entry.id   AF-A0A3A0A607-F1
#
_cell.length_a   1.000
_cell.length_b   1.000
_cell.length_c   1.000
_cell.angle_alpha   90.00
_cell.angle_beta   90.00
_cell.angle_gamma   90.00
#
_symmetry.space_group_name_H-M   'P 1'
#
loop_
_entity.id
_entity.type
_entity.pdbx_description
1 polymer ?
#
loop_
_entity_poly.entity_id
_entity_poly.type
_entity_poly.pdbx_seq_one_letter_code
_entity_poly.pdbx_strand_id
1 'polypeptide(L)'
;MQRMRRRLSVFYLVMVVAVVAALPAGVPSYADDSAAAQVEWMEPHGVSIIDMIGEVPEDVLRDAIIMYSNTGMLQYVSGERSGNRVTVNVRVTPRYGGAGDSAHTLVGCLGQPALTDSWPIVSPTGTMRVYENGSEITSEAWLQRFAPGGRIYPINDPDDFRYPEGDTTGVQLTAEGEIPFPVNRGCAIVFRGYRSNLTATIQVETPKYIAIQMLGSETFTFHSYIGPGATGEIGGLANQMQRNYGNRHDKFDLTIPDGAEFALVTFPPTPVHPYVNEPVELNLQLPGSGTYRIGRKNSLNMSVDHVVSAAIPLYWQPRDADQSSGTEFLPTFTEPGYLASLEYFVPAGVAYHPCMRSGTCSNDLLRQIYEAEMQMTIHYLRIDRINPGLDRIPLRQTGPAWKSLLASSQTRAAQATLPATVPPGGEARLYLPLINADMPADPLPDEDRTGCTCGWFDPDGRMLDFVPAP
;
A
#
# COMPACT_ATOMS: atom_id res chain seq x y z
N MET A 1 -27.67 -0.88 -14.68
CA MET A 1 -27.71 -2.22 -14.05
C MET A 1 -27.68 -2.05 -12.53
N GLN A 2 -28.85 -1.78 -11.96
CA GLN A 2 -29.11 -1.74 -10.51
C GLN A 2 -29.69 -3.09 -10.12
N ARG A 3 -28.89 -3.98 -9.51
CA ARG A 3 -29.34 -5.16 -8.73
C ARG A 3 -28.10 -5.92 -8.27
N MET A 4 -27.79 -5.81 -6.98
CA MET A 4 -26.95 -6.68 -6.12
C MET A 4 -25.95 -5.86 -5.31
N ARG A 5 -26.44 -5.28 -4.21
CA ARG A 5 -25.66 -5.03 -2.98
C ARG A 5 -26.66 -4.67 -1.87
N ARG A 6 -27.47 -5.67 -1.53
CA ARG A 6 -28.27 -5.74 -0.30
C ARG A 6 -28.06 -7.13 0.25
N ARG A 7 -27.21 -7.25 1.26
CA ARG A 7 -27.16 -8.30 2.30
C ARG A 7 -25.76 -8.32 2.93
N LEU A 8 -25.60 -7.66 4.07
CA LEU A 8 -25.29 -8.30 5.35
C LEU A 8 -25.10 -7.20 6.42
N SER A 9 -26.17 -6.94 7.16
CA SER A 9 -26.12 -6.36 8.50
C SER A 9 -27.13 -7.14 9.32
N VAL A 10 -26.80 -7.34 10.61
CA VAL A 10 -27.60 -7.88 11.73
C VAL A 10 -27.08 -9.21 12.33
N PHE A 11 -26.31 -9.03 13.41
CA PHE A 11 -26.30 -9.71 14.73
C PHE A 11 -26.19 -11.24 14.86
N TYR A 12 -25.22 -11.70 15.68
CA TYR A 12 -25.51 -12.31 16.99
C TYR A 12 -24.31 -12.25 17.95
N LEU A 13 -24.60 -11.78 19.17
CA LEU A 13 -23.74 -11.72 20.35
C LEU A 13 -24.23 -12.81 21.32
N VAL A 14 -23.33 -13.68 21.80
CA VAL A 14 -23.60 -14.56 22.95
C VAL A 14 -22.44 -14.47 23.92
N MET A 15 -22.77 -14.06 25.14
CA MET A 15 -21.92 -14.02 26.32
C MET A 15 -21.42 -15.40 26.74
N VAL A 16 -20.15 -15.50 27.13
CA VAL A 16 -19.68 -16.50 28.10
C VAL A 16 -18.87 -15.79 29.18
N VAL A 17 -19.39 -15.85 30.40
CA VAL A 17 -18.69 -15.51 31.65
C VAL A 17 -17.80 -16.70 32.01
N ALA A 18 -16.50 -16.50 32.13
CA ALA A 18 -15.59 -17.45 32.77
C ALA A 18 -14.60 -16.70 33.67
N VAL A 19 -14.50 -17.19 34.91
CA VAL A 19 -13.70 -16.68 36.03
C VAL A 19 -12.20 -16.73 35.69
N VAL A 20 -11.49 -15.60 35.81
CA VAL A 20 -10.03 -15.52 35.60
C VAL A 20 -9.31 -15.68 36.93
N ALA A 21 -8.57 -16.76 37.07
CA ALA A 21 -7.50 -16.89 38.06
C ALA A 21 -6.21 -16.25 37.48
N ALA A 22 -5.58 -15.36 38.26
CA ALA A 22 -4.39 -14.62 37.87
C ALA A 22 -3.15 -15.53 37.79
N LEU A 23 -2.47 -15.53 36.64
CA LEU A 23 -1.12 -16.06 36.44
C LEU A 23 -0.28 -15.04 35.65
N PRO A 24 1.05 -14.98 35.85
CA PRO A 24 1.93 -13.93 35.32
C PRO A 24 2.10 -14.04 33.80
N ALA A 25 1.98 -12.90 33.11
CA ALA A 25 2.14 -12.79 31.66
C ALA A 25 3.62 -12.87 31.26
N GLY A 26 4.00 -13.99 30.64
CA GLY A 26 5.26 -14.11 29.89
C GLY A 26 5.09 -13.58 28.47
N VAL A 27 6.12 -12.91 27.96
CA VAL A 27 6.17 -12.34 26.59
C VAL A 27 6.34 -13.48 25.56
N PRO A 28 5.51 -13.57 24.50
CA PRO A 28 5.59 -14.65 23.51
C PRO A 28 6.67 -14.41 22.43
N SER A 29 7.40 -15.46 22.05
CA SER A 29 8.27 -15.48 20.87
C SER A 29 7.57 -16.14 19.68
N TYR A 30 7.64 -15.51 18.51
CA TYR A 30 7.17 -16.06 17.23
C TYR A 30 8.17 -17.09 16.71
N ALA A 31 7.75 -18.34 16.56
CA ALA A 31 8.50 -19.35 15.82
C ALA A 31 8.11 -19.22 14.34
N ASP A 32 9.08 -18.77 13.56
CA ASP A 32 9.07 -18.72 12.10
C ASP A 32 9.12 -20.16 11.59
N ASP A 33 8.02 -20.67 11.04
CA ASP A 33 8.00 -21.95 10.33
C ASP A 33 8.68 -21.70 8.97
N SER A 34 10.02 -21.63 9.01
CA SER A 34 10.96 -21.25 7.93
C SER A 34 10.93 -22.13 6.67
N ALA A 35 9.94 -23.01 6.52
CA ALA A 35 9.61 -23.57 5.22
C ALA A 35 8.70 -22.58 4.48
N ALA A 36 9.22 -21.40 4.16
CA ALA A 36 8.55 -20.47 3.25
C ALA A 36 8.18 -21.27 1.99
N ALA A 37 6.88 -21.47 1.75
CA ALA A 37 6.43 -22.20 0.58
C ALA A 37 7.08 -21.57 -0.64
N GLN A 38 7.92 -22.34 -1.34
CA GLN A 38 8.64 -21.83 -2.50
C GLN A 38 7.60 -21.52 -3.58
N VAL A 39 7.33 -20.23 -3.79
CA VAL A 39 6.47 -19.76 -4.88
C VAL A 39 7.26 -19.82 -6.19
N GLU A 40 6.61 -20.27 -7.26
CA GLU A 40 7.20 -20.37 -8.59
C GLU A 40 7.22 -19.01 -9.31
N TRP A 41 6.35 -18.09 -8.89
CA TRP A 41 6.27 -16.73 -9.39
C TRP A 41 5.62 -15.83 -8.33
N MET A 42 5.79 -14.51 -8.46
CA MET A 42 5.20 -13.49 -7.61
C MET A 42 4.59 -12.37 -8.45
N GLU A 43 3.57 -11.69 -7.90
CA GLU A 43 3.17 -10.39 -8.45
C GLU A 43 4.22 -9.33 -8.13
N PRO A 44 4.40 -8.32 -9.00
CA PRO A 44 5.27 -7.18 -8.70
C PRO A 44 4.79 -6.44 -7.45
N HIS A 45 5.74 -6.01 -6.63
CA HIS A 45 5.47 -5.13 -5.49
C HIS A 45 6.12 -3.76 -5.75
N GLY A 46 5.53 -2.69 -5.22
CA GLY A 46 6.25 -1.41 -5.14
C GLY A 46 7.37 -1.49 -4.10
N VAL A 47 8.52 -0.88 -4.37
CA VAL A 47 9.58 -0.75 -3.36
C VAL A 47 9.10 0.23 -2.28
N SER A 48 9.19 -0.22 -1.03
CA SER A 48 8.65 0.50 0.12
C SER A 48 9.46 1.76 0.44
N ILE A 49 8.79 2.77 1.01
CA ILE A 49 9.46 3.98 1.53
C ILE A 49 10.48 3.66 2.63
N ILE A 50 10.31 2.54 3.33
CA ILE A 50 11.25 2.04 4.33
C ILE A 50 12.65 1.89 3.75
N ASP A 51 12.74 1.45 2.49
CA ASP A 51 14.02 1.23 1.81
C ASP A 51 14.59 2.51 1.17
N MET A 52 13.77 3.54 1.02
CA MET A 52 14.15 4.86 0.49
C MET A 52 14.67 5.82 1.57
N ILE A 53 14.29 5.63 2.83
CA ILE A 53 14.74 6.48 3.95
C ILE A 53 16.26 6.38 4.12
N GLY A 54 16.92 7.55 4.06
CA GLY A 54 18.38 7.70 4.11
C GLY A 54 19.08 7.64 2.76
N GLU A 55 18.40 7.19 1.70
CA GLU A 55 18.96 7.10 0.33
C GLU A 55 18.36 8.16 -0.60
N VAL A 56 17.06 8.42 -0.47
CA VAL A 56 16.33 9.42 -1.23
C VAL A 56 16.23 10.71 -0.40
N PRO A 57 16.42 11.90 -1.01
CA PRO A 57 16.24 13.17 -0.32
C PRO A 57 14.91 13.28 0.43
N GLU A 58 14.99 13.78 1.66
CA GLU A 58 13.84 13.89 2.58
C GLU A 58 12.70 14.75 2.02
N ASP A 59 13.04 15.80 1.27
CA ASP A 59 12.09 16.70 0.63
C ASP A 59 11.34 16.05 -0.52
N VAL A 60 11.92 15.03 -1.16
CA VAL A 60 11.23 14.21 -2.17
C VAL A 60 10.22 13.26 -1.52
N LEU A 61 10.56 12.68 -0.37
CA LEU A 61 9.67 11.76 0.34
C LEU A 61 8.55 12.49 1.09
N ARG A 62 8.75 13.76 1.45
CA ARG A 62 7.78 14.57 2.21
C ARG A 62 6.39 14.59 1.56
N ASP A 63 5.37 14.34 2.37
CA ASP A 63 3.95 14.25 1.99
C ASP A 63 3.60 13.13 0.99
N ALA A 64 4.56 12.28 0.60
CA ALA A 64 4.32 11.10 -0.24
C ALA A 64 3.25 10.18 0.37
N ILE A 65 2.32 9.70 -0.45
CA ILE A 65 1.26 8.79 0.00
C ILE A 65 1.85 7.38 0.08
N ILE A 66 2.07 6.87 1.30
CA ILE A 66 2.69 5.57 1.53
C ILE A 66 1.68 4.43 1.39
N MET A 67 0.48 4.67 1.92
CA MET A 67 -0.62 3.71 1.95
C MET A 67 -1.92 4.45 1.71
N TYR A 68 -2.81 3.86 0.94
CA TYR A 68 -4.18 4.32 0.72
C TYR A 68 -5.12 3.12 0.55
N SER A 69 -6.16 3.05 1.37
CA SER A 69 -7.23 2.05 1.25
C SER A 69 -8.50 2.46 2.02
N ASN A 70 -9.44 1.52 2.17
CA ASN A 70 -10.60 1.65 3.05
C ASN A 70 -10.25 1.76 4.55
N THR A 71 -8.99 1.59 4.94
CA THR A 71 -8.51 1.76 6.32
C THR A 71 -7.87 3.13 6.57
N GLY A 72 -7.81 3.99 5.54
CA GLY A 72 -7.25 5.33 5.64
C GLY A 72 -6.15 5.58 4.63
N MET A 73 -5.39 6.63 4.90
CA MET A 73 -4.23 7.02 4.13
C MET A 73 -3.10 7.41 5.09
N LEU A 74 -1.88 6.96 4.78
CA LEU A 74 -0.68 7.40 5.47
C LEU A 74 0.14 8.27 4.52
N GLN A 75 0.52 9.45 4.99
CA GLN A 75 1.44 10.34 4.29
C GLN A 75 2.73 10.50 5.07
N TYR A 76 3.86 10.37 4.38
CA TYR A 76 5.17 10.52 4.97
C TYR A 76 5.40 11.94 5.52
N VAL A 77 5.91 12.03 6.74
CA VAL A 77 6.30 13.31 7.36
C VAL A 77 7.81 13.37 7.53
N SER A 78 8.38 12.31 8.12
CA SER A 78 9.82 12.14 8.20
C SER A 78 10.24 10.71 8.46
N GLY A 79 11.53 10.43 8.29
CA GLY A 79 12.09 9.13 8.61
C GLY A 79 13.57 9.15 8.92
N GLU A 80 14.01 8.14 9.65
CA GLU A 80 15.41 7.95 10.00
C GLU A 80 15.74 6.46 9.92
N ARG A 81 16.91 6.14 9.36
CA ARG A 81 17.49 4.80 9.38
C ARG A 81 18.76 4.81 10.21
N SER A 82 18.83 3.92 11.20
CA SER A 82 20.01 3.68 12.03
C SER A 82 20.30 2.18 12.05
N GLY A 83 21.27 1.77 11.23
CA GLY A 83 21.50 0.35 10.94
C GLY A 83 20.27 -0.29 10.28
N ASN A 84 19.75 -1.35 10.90
CA ASN A 84 18.54 -2.05 10.43
C ASN A 84 17.24 -1.43 10.95
N ARG A 85 17.32 -0.54 11.94
CA ARG A 85 16.14 0.11 12.49
C ARG A 85 15.74 1.29 11.62
N VAL A 86 14.48 1.30 11.19
CA VAL A 86 13.89 2.42 10.46
C VAL A 86 12.72 2.97 11.27
N THR A 87 12.75 4.28 11.53
CA THR A 87 11.63 5.00 12.14
C THR A 87 10.96 5.86 11.08
N VAL A 88 9.64 5.78 10.99
CA VAL A 88 8.82 6.53 10.04
C VAL A 88 7.76 7.30 10.81
N ASN A 89 7.72 8.61 10.65
CA ASN A 89 6.64 9.46 11.15
C ASN A 89 5.68 9.75 10.01
N VAL A 90 4.40 9.54 10.26
CA VAL A 90 3.35 9.69 9.25
C VAL A 90 2.21 10.56 9.75
N ARG A 91 1.58 11.28 8.82
CA ARG A 91 0.27 11.87 9.00
C ARG A 91 -0.77 10.83 8.63
N VAL A 92 -1.79 10.68 9.47
CA VAL A 92 -2.85 9.68 9.30
C VAL A 92 -4.13 10.41 8.90
N THR A 93 -4.64 10.10 7.72
CA THR A 93 -6.03 10.41 7.36
C THR A 93 -6.85 9.16 7.59
N PRO A 94 -7.70 9.10 8.62
CA PRO A 94 -8.42 7.87 8.95
C PRO A 94 -9.55 7.57 7.96
N ARG A 95 -10.22 6.43 8.17
CA ARG A 95 -11.62 6.24 7.73
C ARG A 95 -12.52 6.03 8.92
N TYR A 96 -13.77 6.44 8.78
CA TYR A 96 -14.79 6.24 9.79
C TYR A 96 -15.69 5.08 9.41
N GLY A 97 -16.22 4.40 10.42
CA GLY A 97 -17.22 3.36 10.25
C GLY A 97 -18.22 3.35 11.42
N GLY A 98 -19.33 2.67 11.20
CA GLY A 98 -20.42 2.57 12.18
C GLY A 98 -21.17 3.91 12.39
N ALA A 99 -21.97 3.97 13.45
CA ALA A 99 -22.69 5.16 13.88
C ALA A 99 -23.12 5.05 15.35
N GLY A 100 -23.37 6.19 16.01
CA GLY A 100 -23.76 6.22 17.43
C GLY A 100 -22.74 5.48 18.29
N ASP A 101 -23.20 4.55 19.12
CA ASP A 101 -22.34 3.76 20.02
C ASP A 101 -21.39 2.79 19.28
N SER A 102 -21.62 2.54 17.99
CA SER A 102 -20.75 1.72 17.14
C SER A 102 -19.77 2.54 16.29
N ALA A 103 -19.75 3.86 16.45
CA ALA A 103 -18.83 4.75 15.75
C ALA A 103 -17.39 4.36 16.05
N HIS A 104 -16.58 4.24 15.01
CA HIS A 104 -15.17 3.88 15.12
C HIS A 104 -14.32 4.55 14.04
N THR A 105 -13.02 4.59 14.30
CA THR A 105 -11.98 5.10 13.40
C THR A 105 -11.07 3.96 13.00
N LEU A 106 -10.77 3.88 11.71
CA LEU A 106 -9.82 2.95 11.10
C LEU A 106 -8.55 3.71 10.75
N VAL A 107 -7.41 3.12 11.10
CA VAL A 107 -6.06 3.59 10.79
C VAL A 107 -5.29 2.44 10.15
N GLY A 108 -4.64 2.67 9.01
CA GLY A 108 -3.78 1.67 8.38
C GLY A 108 -2.32 1.73 8.87
N CYS A 109 -1.48 0.87 8.30
CA CYS A 109 -0.02 0.78 8.55
C CYS A 109 0.76 0.92 7.23
N LEU A 110 2.08 0.72 7.25
CA LEU A 110 2.97 0.98 6.11
C LEU A 110 2.79 0.05 4.91
N GLY A 111 2.14 -1.12 5.07
CA GLY A 111 1.85 -2.00 3.94
C GLY A 111 0.69 -1.48 3.09
N GLN A 112 0.77 -1.67 1.77
CA GLN A 112 -0.28 -1.31 0.82
C GLN A 112 -0.93 -2.57 0.26
N PRO A 113 -2.25 -2.76 0.44
CA PRO A 113 -2.93 -3.89 -0.18
C PRO A 113 -3.02 -3.68 -1.69
N ALA A 114 -3.01 -4.77 -2.45
CA ALA A 114 -3.37 -4.70 -3.86
C ALA A 114 -4.87 -4.39 -3.96
N LEU A 115 -5.19 -3.14 -4.29
CA LEU A 115 -6.55 -2.72 -4.59
C LEU A 115 -6.77 -2.97 -6.08
N THR A 116 -7.68 -3.87 -6.41
CA THR A 116 -7.88 -4.32 -7.80
C THR A 116 -6.56 -4.76 -8.43
N ASP A 117 -6.23 -4.32 -9.65
CA ASP A 117 -4.97 -4.62 -10.34
C ASP A 117 -3.75 -3.82 -9.82
N SER A 118 -3.89 -3.02 -8.76
CA SER A 118 -2.76 -2.26 -8.21
C SER A 118 -1.69 -3.15 -7.58
N TRP A 119 -0.46 -2.65 -7.55
CA TRP A 119 0.63 -3.37 -6.89
C TRP A 119 0.54 -3.25 -5.36
N PRO A 120 0.75 -4.35 -4.62
CA PRO A 120 0.87 -4.27 -3.18
C PRO A 120 2.26 -3.75 -2.78
N ILE A 121 2.39 -3.35 -1.53
CA ILE A 121 3.67 -3.09 -0.85
C ILE A 121 3.65 -3.90 0.43
N VAL A 122 4.70 -4.70 0.62
CA VAL A 122 4.88 -5.45 1.87
C VAL A 122 5.74 -4.63 2.82
N SER A 123 5.27 -4.50 4.05
CA SER A 123 6.02 -3.92 5.17
C SER A 123 6.60 -5.05 6.02
N PRO A 124 7.84 -4.91 6.52
CA PRO A 124 8.41 -5.79 7.54
C PRO A 124 7.59 -5.74 8.84
N THR A 125 7.93 -6.65 9.75
CA THR A 125 7.47 -6.62 11.14
C THR A 125 7.89 -5.32 11.83
N GLY A 126 7.04 -4.79 12.69
CA GLY A 126 7.31 -3.56 13.41
C GLY A 126 6.34 -3.24 14.52
N THR A 127 6.45 -2.02 15.05
CA THR A 127 5.57 -1.47 16.08
C THR A 127 5.07 -0.08 15.68
N MET A 128 3.91 0.31 16.21
CA MET A 128 3.29 1.60 15.95
C MET A 128 2.81 2.27 17.24
N ARG A 129 3.04 3.58 17.33
CA ARG A 129 2.38 4.48 18.26
C ARG A 129 1.49 5.45 17.50
N VAL A 130 0.30 5.73 18.03
CA VAL A 130 -0.69 6.62 17.41
C VAL A 130 -0.96 7.81 18.32
N TYR A 131 -1.04 8.99 17.72
CA TYR A 131 -1.24 10.25 18.42
C TYR A 131 -2.45 10.99 17.85
N GLU A 132 -3.24 11.61 18.73
CA GLU A 132 -4.33 12.52 18.38
C GLU A 132 -4.00 13.90 18.94
N ASN A 133 -3.92 14.92 18.07
CA ASN A 133 -3.52 16.27 18.45
C ASN A 133 -2.20 16.32 19.25
N GLY A 134 -1.26 15.44 18.93
CA GLY A 134 0.04 15.30 19.61
C GLY A 134 0.02 14.51 20.92
N SER A 135 -1.14 14.08 21.41
CA SER A 135 -1.25 13.22 22.60
C SER A 135 -1.30 11.76 22.18
N GLU A 136 -0.52 10.89 22.84
CA GLU A 136 -0.51 9.46 22.52
C GLU A 136 -1.84 8.80 22.92
N ILE A 137 -2.47 8.12 21.97
CA ILE A 137 -3.73 7.38 22.15
C ILE A 137 -3.57 5.87 21.85
N THR A 138 -2.33 5.38 21.69
CA THR A 138 -2.01 4.00 21.29
C THR A 138 -2.79 2.95 22.11
N SER A 139 -2.94 3.16 23.41
CA SER A 139 -3.62 2.25 24.33
C SER A 139 -5.14 2.21 24.19
N GLU A 140 -5.73 3.13 23.42
CA GLU A 140 -7.17 3.17 23.13
C GLU A 140 -7.55 2.30 21.92
N ALA A 141 -6.57 1.75 21.21
CA ALA A 141 -6.80 0.80 20.13
C ALA A 141 -7.36 -0.51 20.70
N TRP A 142 -8.45 -1.02 20.11
CA TRP A 142 -9.16 -2.19 20.66
C TRP A 142 -9.23 -3.40 19.73
N LEU A 143 -9.14 -3.18 18.41
CA LEU A 143 -9.20 -4.23 17.41
C LEU A 143 -8.13 -3.97 16.36
N GLN A 144 -7.61 -5.06 15.81
CA GLN A 144 -6.65 -5.03 14.72
C GLN A 144 -6.95 -6.14 13.72
N ARG A 145 -6.59 -5.90 12.47
CA ARG A 145 -6.65 -6.87 11.38
C ARG A 145 -5.48 -6.65 10.45
N PHE A 146 -4.79 -7.70 10.04
CA PHE A 146 -3.65 -7.62 9.13
C PHE A 146 -3.93 -8.37 7.85
N ALA A 147 -3.58 -7.80 6.71
CA ALA A 147 -3.43 -8.54 5.47
C ALA A 147 -2.02 -9.16 5.47
N PRO A 148 -1.88 -10.50 5.56
CA PRO A 148 -0.58 -11.14 5.66
C PRO A 148 0.35 -10.74 4.51
N GLY A 149 1.59 -10.38 4.81
CA GLY A 149 2.63 -10.15 3.82
C GLY A 149 3.22 -11.47 3.32
N GLY A 150 4.48 -11.45 2.90
CA GLY A 150 5.16 -12.68 2.47
C GLY A 150 4.92 -13.08 1.01
N ARG A 151 5.53 -14.21 0.67
CA ARG A 151 5.51 -14.86 -0.64
C ARG A 151 4.25 -15.71 -0.78
N ILE A 152 3.16 -15.07 -1.18
CA ILE A 152 1.85 -15.72 -1.32
C ILE A 152 1.23 -15.40 -2.68
N TYR A 153 0.48 -16.37 -3.21
CA TYR A 153 -0.28 -16.16 -4.44
C TYR A 153 -1.56 -15.36 -4.18
N PRO A 154 -2.03 -14.58 -5.16
CA PRO A 154 -3.37 -14.03 -5.14
C PRO A 154 -4.43 -15.14 -5.22
N ILE A 155 -5.48 -15.01 -4.42
CA ILE A 155 -6.60 -15.96 -4.33
C ILE A 155 -7.79 -15.56 -5.19
N ASN A 156 -7.90 -14.28 -5.57
CA ASN A 156 -8.96 -13.73 -6.41
C ASN A 156 -8.38 -13.12 -7.71
N ASP A 157 -9.27 -12.81 -8.65
CA ASP A 157 -8.96 -12.10 -9.90
C ASP A 157 -8.72 -10.58 -9.65
N PRO A 158 -8.29 -9.80 -10.65
CA PRO A 158 -7.91 -8.40 -10.43
C PRO A 158 -9.05 -7.42 -10.19
N ASP A 159 -10.32 -7.83 -10.22
CA ASP A 159 -11.46 -6.94 -9.95
C ASP A 159 -11.88 -6.94 -8.46
N ASP A 160 -11.23 -7.76 -7.62
CA ASP A 160 -11.52 -7.92 -6.19
C ASP A 160 -10.26 -7.74 -5.32
N PHE A 161 -10.42 -7.83 -4.00
CA PHE A 161 -9.31 -7.95 -3.07
C PHE A 161 -8.53 -9.24 -3.35
N ARG A 162 -7.34 -9.10 -3.93
CA ARG A 162 -6.60 -10.21 -4.55
C ARG A 162 -5.99 -11.19 -3.56
N TYR A 163 -5.70 -10.75 -2.33
CA TYR A 163 -4.97 -11.53 -1.34
C TYR A 163 -5.85 -11.86 -0.14
N PRO A 164 -5.55 -12.95 0.59
CA PRO A 164 -6.25 -13.26 1.83
C PRO A 164 -6.13 -12.11 2.82
N GLU A 165 -7.22 -11.82 3.53
CA GLU A 165 -7.21 -10.95 4.71
C GLU A 165 -7.11 -11.81 5.97
N GLY A 166 -6.40 -11.33 7.00
CA GLY A 166 -6.38 -11.97 8.29
C GLY A 166 -7.64 -11.72 9.11
N ASP A 167 -7.77 -12.49 10.19
CA ASP A 167 -8.87 -12.33 11.15
C ASP A 167 -8.77 -11.01 11.93
N THR A 168 -9.91 -10.51 12.40
CA THR A 168 -9.96 -9.38 13.33
C THR A 168 -9.74 -9.88 14.75
N THR A 169 -8.74 -9.34 15.44
CA THR A 169 -8.38 -9.73 16.81
C THR A 169 -8.33 -8.51 17.73
N GLY A 170 -8.31 -8.74 19.04
CA GLY A 170 -8.07 -7.66 20.01
C GLY A 170 -6.62 -7.18 19.94
N VAL A 171 -6.40 -5.88 20.05
CA VAL A 171 -5.05 -5.30 20.11
C VAL A 171 -4.33 -5.79 21.37
N GLN A 172 -3.09 -6.25 21.20
CA GLN A 172 -2.18 -6.61 22.29
C GLN A 172 -0.98 -5.69 22.22
N LEU A 173 -0.76 -4.86 23.24
CA LEU A 173 0.37 -3.93 23.25
C LEU A 173 1.67 -4.63 23.70
N THR A 174 2.80 -4.13 23.23
CA THR A 174 4.12 -4.49 23.78
C THR A 174 4.27 -3.96 25.21
N ALA A 175 5.35 -4.37 25.90
CA ALA A 175 5.66 -3.86 27.24
C ALA A 175 5.89 -2.33 27.24
N GLU A 176 6.33 -1.79 26.11
CA GLU A 176 6.59 -0.38 25.85
C GLU A 176 5.31 0.39 25.47
N GLY A 177 4.16 -0.28 25.37
CA GLY A 177 2.86 0.32 25.06
C GLY A 177 2.59 0.51 23.57
N GLU A 178 3.31 -0.20 22.70
CA GLU A 178 3.22 -0.06 21.24
C GLU A 178 2.32 -1.14 20.63
N ILE A 179 1.72 -0.87 19.47
CA ILE A 179 0.94 -1.87 18.72
C ILE A 179 1.92 -2.66 17.84
N PRO A 180 2.19 -3.94 18.11
CA PRO A 180 3.01 -4.77 17.24
C PRO A 180 2.20 -5.17 16.00
N PHE A 181 2.88 -5.21 14.86
CA PHE A 181 2.32 -5.76 13.63
C PHE A 181 3.32 -6.71 12.96
N PRO A 182 2.86 -7.84 12.41
CA PRO A 182 3.72 -8.77 11.67
C PRO A 182 4.06 -8.20 10.29
N VAL A 183 4.85 -8.94 9.52
CA VAL A 183 4.99 -8.73 8.08
C VAL A 183 3.60 -8.67 7.43
N ASN A 184 3.29 -7.55 6.77
CA ASN A 184 1.94 -7.28 6.29
C ASN A 184 1.94 -6.52 4.97
N ARG A 185 0.89 -6.69 4.18
CA ARG A 185 0.59 -5.86 3.01
C ARG A 185 -0.48 -4.82 3.32
N GLY A 186 -0.65 -4.45 4.59
CA GLY A 186 -1.69 -3.55 5.06
C GLY A 186 -2.40 -4.07 6.29
N CYS A 187 -3.10 -3.17 6.97
CA CYS A 187 -3.84 -3.48 8.18
C CYS A 187 -4.95 -2.46 8.43
N ALA A 188 -5.78 -2.80 9.42
CA ALA A 188 -6.76 -1.92 10.02
C ALA A 188 -6.56 -1.97 11.54
N ILE A 189 -6.17 -0.86 12.14
CA ILE A 189 -6.21 -0.62 13.58
C ILE A 189 -7.45 0.20 13.88
N VAL A 190 -8.23 -0.25 14.86
CA VAL A 190 -9.54 0.34 15.15
C VAL A 190 -9.49 1.08 16.48
N PHE A 191 -10.06 2.28 16.51
CA PHE A 191 -10.29 3.08 17.72
C PHE A 191 -11.78 3.36 17.88
N ARG A 192 -12.24 3.49 19.12
CA ARG A 192 -13.63 3.90 19.40
C ARG A 192 -13.85 5.38 19.07
N GLY A 193 -15.05 5.68 18.59
CA GLY A 193 -15.46 7.02 18.19
C GLY A 193 -14.81 7.48 16.89
N TYR A 194 -15.19 8.68 16.44
CA TYR A 194 -14.54 9.36 15.32
C TYR A 194 -13.39 10.22 15.84
N ARG A 195 -12.17 9.88 15.44
CA ARG A 195 -10.91 10.52 15.83
C ARG A 195 -10.32 11.26 14.65
N SER A 196 -9.65 12.38 14.90
CA SER A 196 -9.14 13.25 13.84
C SER A 196 -7.77 13.83 14.20
N ASN A 197 -7.10 14.49 13.24
CA ASN A 197 -5.76 15.06 13.44
C ASN A 197 -4.77 14.03 13.98
N LEU A 198 -4.73 12.88 13.31
CA LEU A 198 -3.96 11.73 13.72
C LEU A 198 -2.56 11.77 13.11
N THR A 199 -1.56 11.37 13.89
CA THR A 199 -0.22 11.04 13.43
C THR A 199 0.21 9.70 14.00
N ALA A 200 1.20 9.05 13.39
CA ALA A 200 1.77 7.84 13.93
C ALA A 200 3.29 7.83 13.78
N THR A 201 3.95 7.17 14.73
CA THR A 201 5.37 6.80 14.64
C THR A 201 5.43 5.29 14.52
N ILE A 202 6.07 4.84 13.45
CA ILE A 202 6.17 3.44 13.09
C ILE A 202 7.64 3.05 13.08
N GLN A 203 7.97 1.94 13.73
CA GLN A 203 9.33 1.42 13.79
C GLN A 203 9.35 0.03 13.20
N VAL A 204 10.31 -0.22 12.32
CA VAL A 204 10.53 -1.53 11.69
C VAL A 204 11.99 -1.91 11.81
N GLU A 205 12.25 -3.20 11.88
CA GLU A 205 13.60 -3.77 11.86
C GLU A 205 13.79 -4.50 10.55
N THR A 206 14.68 -4.01 9.70
CA THR A 206 14.93 -4.61 8.40
C THR A 206 16.36 -4.37 7.89
N PRO A 207 17.07 -5.42 7.44
CA PRO A 207 18.37 -5.25 6.81
C PRO A 207 18.30 -4.34 5.59
N LYS A 208 19.38 -3.57 5.36
CA LYS A 208 19.51 -2.76 4.16
C LYS A 208 20.07 -3.62 3.02
N TYR A 209 19.22 -4.08 2.11
CA TYR A 209 19.67 -4.91 0.98
C TYR A 209 20.05 -4.14 -0.28
N ILE A 210 19.56 -2.91 -0.40
CA ILE A 210 19.72 -2.07 -1.60
C ILE A 210 20.26 -0.68 -1.25
N ALA A 211 20.91 -0.04 -2.21
CA ALA A 211 21.19 1.39 -2.23
C ALA A 211 20.37 2.02 -3.36
N ILE A 212 19.85 3.23 -3.14
CA ILE A 212 18.99 3.92 -4.10
C ILE A 212 19.64 5.23 -4.48
N GLN A 213 19.79 5.47 -5.78
CA GLN A 213 20.32 6.72 -6.31
C GLN A 213 19.25 7.45 -7.11
N MET A 214 19.03 8.73 -6.80
CA MET A 214 18.23 9.63 -7.62
C MET A 214 19.04 10.14 -8.81
N LEU A 215 18.52 9.96 -10.01
CA LEU A 215 19.16 10.37 -11.27
C LEU A 215 18.58 11.64 -11.86
N GLY A 216 17.34 11.97 -11.53
CA GLY A 216 16.66 13.17 -11.99
C GLY A 216 15.18 13.16 -11.65
N SER A 217 14.47 14.21 -12.03
CA SER A 217 13.02 14.30 -11.89
C SER A 217 12.40 15.19 -12.96
N GLU A 218 11.11 14.97 -13.21
CA GLU A 218 10.28 15.82 -14.07
C GLU A 218 9.00 16.18 -13.31
N THR A 219 8.61 17.45 -13.34
CA THR A 219 7.38 17.94 -12.72
C THR A 219 6.39 18.35 -13.80
N PHE A 220 5.16 17.86 -13.68
CA PHE A 220 4.08 18.11 -14.60
C PHE A 220 2.95 18.85 -13.91
N THR A 221 2.31 19.75 -14.66
CA THR A 221 1.07 20.41 -14.24
C THR A 221 -0.11 19.71 -14.89
N PHE A 222 -1.09 19.28 -14.09
CA PHE A 222 -2.26 18.54 -14.55
C PHE A 222 -3.54 19.11 -13.96
N HIS A 223 -4.67 18.79 -14.59
CA HIS A 223 -6.00 19.23 -14.16
C HIS A 223 -6.86 18.08 -13.64
N SER A 224 -8.08 18.38 -13.22
CA SER A 224 -9.07 17.35 -12.89
C SER A 224 -9.38 16.44 -14.08
N TYR A 225 -9.46 15.13 -13.80
CA TYR A 225 -9.89 14.10 -14.72
C TYR A 225 -11.37 14.24 -15.04
N ILE A 226 -11.70 14.11 -16.32
CA ILE A 226 -13.08 14.07 -16.81
C ILE A 226 -13.16 12.94 -17.82
N GLY A 227 -13.85 11.86 -17.48
CA GLY A 227 -13.90 10.73 -18.37
C GLY A 227 -14.76 9.59 -17.84
N PRO A 228 -14.82 8.48 -18.60
CA PRO A 228 -15.47 7.26 -18.14
C PRO A 228 -14.73 6.65 -16.95
N GLY A 229 -15.35 5.69 -16.28
CA GLY A 229 -14.73 4.96 -15.17
C GLY A 229 -15.65 4.88 -13.95
N ALA A 230 -15.16 4.24 -12.89
CA ALA A 230 -15.84 4.27 -11.61
C ALA A 230 -15.80 5.70 -11.05
N THR A 231 -16.93 6.26 -10.63
CA THR A 231 -16.99 7.63 -10.09
C THR A 231 -17.31 7.68 -8.61
N GLY A 232 -17.52 6.51 -7.99
CA GLY A 232 -17.97 6.37 -6.61
C GLY A 232 -19.17 7.24 -6.28
N GLU A 233 -19.16 7.82 -5.08
CA GLU A 233 -20.24 8.63 -4.52
C GLU A 233 -20.36 10.03 -5.15
N ILE A 234 -19.45 10.44 -6.05
CA ILE A 234 -19.48 11.76 -6.73
C ILE A 234 -19.84 11.66 -8.21
N GLY A 235 -20.54 10.58 -8.61
CA GLY A 235 -21.00 10.41 -9.98
C GLY A 235 -21.87 11.57 -10.51
N GLY A 236 -22.57 12.29 -9.62
CA GLY A 236 -23.29 13.52 -9.99
C GLY A 236 -22.37 14.61 -10.55
N LEU A 237 -21.22 14.87 -9.89
CA LEU A 237 -20.20 15.81 -10.35
C LEU A 237 -19.57 15.33 -11.65
N ALA A 238 -19.08 14.09 -11.69
CA ALA A 238 -18.39 13.54 -12.87
C ALA A 238 -19.26 13.68 -14.13
N ASN A 239 -20.54 13.32 -14.03
CA ASN A 239 -21.50 13.47 -15.13
C ASN A 239 -21.75 14.94 -15.52
N GLN A 240 -21.77 15.88 -14.57
CA GLN A 240 -21.89 17.31 -14.90
C GLN A 240 -20.63 17.83 -15.60
N MET A 241 -19.45 17.49 -15.08
CA MET A 241 -18.17 17.91 -15.68
C MET A 241 -18.08 17.40 -17.12
N GLN A 242 -18.41 16.13 -17.36
CA GLN A 242 -18.39 15.55 -18.71
C GLN A 242 -19.38 16.23 -19.66
N ARG A 243 -20.60 16.53 -19.21
CA ARG A 243 -21.60 17.24 -20.04
C ARG A 243 -21.18 18.67 -20.40
N ASN A 244 -20.50 19.37 -19.51
CA ASN A 244 -20.12 20.76 -19.71
C ASN A 244 -18.79 20.94 -20.45
N TYR A 245 -17.82 20.04 -20.22
CA TYR A 245 -16.44 20.22 -20.67
C TYR A 245 -15.88 19.06 -21.51
N GLY A 246 -16.64 17.99 -21.74
CA GLY A 246 -16.17 16.82 -22.49
C GLY A 246 -15.22 15.93 -21.67
N ASN A 247 -14.35 15.19 -22.35
CA ASN A 247 -13.37 14.33 -21.68
C ASN A 247 -12.00 15.04 -21.59
N ARG A 248 -11.28 14.81 -20.49
CA ARG A 248 -9.91 15.25 -20.25
C ARG A 248 -9.16 14.20 -19.42
N HIS A 249 -8.00 13.81 -19.93
CA HIS A 249 -7.00 13.03 -19.22
C HIS A 249 -5.63 13.50 -19.70
N ASP A 250 -4.92 14.25 -18.87
CA ASP A 250 -3.64 14.84 -19.28
C ASP A 250 -2.58 13.74 -19.35
N LYS A 251 -1.71 13.80 -20.37
CA LYS A 251 -0.65 12.82 -20.61
C LYS A 251 0.64 13.55 -20.91
N PHE A 252 1.72 13.14 -20.26
CA PHE A 252 3.01 13.83 -20.33
C PHE A 252 4.08 12.88 -20.82
N ASP A 253 4.76 13.23 -21.92
CA ASP A 253 5.90 12.47 -22.41
C ASP A 253 7.00 12.43 -21.34
N LEU A 254 7.63 11.27 -21.18
CA LEU A 254 8.71 11.07 -20.22
C LEU A 254 10.08 11.25 -20.88
N THR A 255 10.98 11.97 -20.20
CA THR A 255 12.39 12.11 -20.55
C THR A 255 13.23 11.34 -19.54
N ILE A 256 13.24 10.01 -19.70
CA ILE A 256 13.89 9.09 -18.75
C ILE A 256 15.43 9.23 -18.86
N PRO A 257 16.14 9.59 -17.77
CA PRO A 257 17.60 9.67 -17.75
C PRO A 257 18.26 8.31 -17.99
N ASP A 258 19.44 8.32 -18.60
CA ASP A 258 20.25 7.11 -18.76
C ASP A 258 20.53 6.43 -17.41
N GLY A 259 20.31 5.12 -17.35
CA GLY A 259 20.50 4.30 -16.14
C GLY A 259 19.34 4.34 -15.14
N ALA A 260 18.27 5.07 -15.40
CA ALA A 260 17.06 5.00 -14.58
C ALA A 260 16.31 3.71 -14.84
N GLU A 261 16.07 2.92 -13.81
CA GLU A 261 15.39 1.62 -13.87
C GLU A 261 14.04 1.65 -13.13
N PHE A 262 13.89 2.57 -12.19
CA PHE A 262 12.69 2.76 -11.38
C PHE A 262 12.19 4.19 -11.47
N ALA A 263 10.89 4.35 -11.22
CA ALA A 263 10.24 5.63 -11.04
C ALA A 263 9.47 5.67 -9.73
N LEU A 264 9.60 6.78 -9.00
CA LEU A 264 8.75 7.14 -7.86
C LEU A 264 7.90 8.33 -8.27
N VAL A 265 6.58 8.23 -8.17
CA VAL A 265 5.68 9.36 -8.45
C VAL A 265 5.15 9.95 -7.14
N THR A 266 5.32 11.25 -6.97
CA THR A 266 4.77 12.02 -5.84
C THR A 266 3.73 13.00 -6.33
N PHE A 267 2.65 13.13 -5.56
CA PHE A 267 1.50 13.97 -5.90
C PHE A 267 0.68 14.32 -4.66
N PRO A 268 -0.03 15.47 -4.66
CA PRO A 268 -0.89 15.85 -3.55
C PRO A 268 -2.13 14.94 -3.51
N PRO A 269 -2.68 14.62 -2.32
CA PRO A 269 -3.94 13.88 -2.22
C PRO A 269 -5.12 14.68 -2.77
N THR A 270 -6.15 13.98 -3.25
CA THR A 270 -7.45 14.60 -3.58
C THR A 270 -8.16 14.96 -2.28
N PRO A 271 -8.78 16.14 -2.16
CA PRO A 271 -9.52 16.53 -0.96
C PRO A 271 -10.86 15.79 -0.82
N VAL A 272 -11.30 15.10 -1.88
CA VAL A 272 -12.56 14.35 -1.90
C VAL A 272 -12.28 12.91 -2.29
N HIS A 273 -12.68 11.98 -1.44
CA HIS A 273 -12.54 10.56 -1.70
C HIS A 273 -13.85 9.99 -2.27
N PRO A 274 -13.90 9.61 -3.55
CA PRO A 274 -15.14 9.13 -4.17
C PRO A 274 -15.54 7.71 -3.72
N TYR A 275 -14.57 6.82 -3.49
CA TYR A 275 -14.81 5.40 -3.20
C TYR A 275 -14.89 5.08 -1.70
N VAL A 276 -15.85 5.68 -0.98
CA VAL A 276 -15.94 5.54 0.48
C VAL A 276 -17.05 4.61 0.94
N ASN A 277 -16.85 4.00 2.10
CA ASN A 277 -17.89 3.27 2.84
C ASN A 277 -18.64 4.20 3.81
N GLU A 278 -19.73 3.69 4.37
CA GLU A 278 -20.49 4.40 5.40
C GLU A 278 -19.63 4.69 6.66
N PRO A 279 -19.80 5.85 7.31
CA PRO A 279 -20.71 6.94 6.96
C PRO A 279 -20.19 7.79 5.79
N VAL A 280 -20.93 7.78 4.67
CA VAL A 280 -20.47 8.34 3.39
C VAL A 280 -20.13 9.83 3.52
N GLU A 281 -20.99 10.63 4.16
CA GLU A 281 -20.79 12.07 4.26
C GLU A 281 -19.54 12.46 5.06
N LEU A 282 -19.12 11.65 6.04
CA LEU A 282 -17.90 11.94 6.80
C LEU A 282 -16.66 11.53 5.99
N ASN A 283 -16.70 10.36 5.37
CA ASN A 283 -15.55 9.84 4.63
C ASN A 283 -15.31 10.57 3.30
N LEU A 284 -16.36 11.06 2.63
CA LEU A 284 -16.25 11.82 1.37
C LEU A 284 -15.37 13.06 1.52
N GLN A 285 -15.40 13.70 2.69
CA GLN A 285 -14.69 14.93 2.99
C GLN A 285 -13.23 14.69 3.39
N LEU A 286 -12.83 13.43 3.56
CA LEU A 286 -11.47 13.09 3.92
C LEU A 286 -10.62 12.97 2.66
N PRO A 287 -9.35 13.41 2.74
CA PRO A 287 -8.42 13.19 1.66
C PRO A 287 -8.32 11.73 1.22
N GLY A 288 -8.23 11.54 -0.09
CA GLY A 288 -7.98 10.27 -0.74
C GLY A 288 -6.76 10.35 -1.64
N SER A 289 -6.45 9.21 -2.25
CA SER A 289 -5.52 9.15 -3.37
C SER A 289 -6.28 9.17 -4.70
N GLY A 290 -5.55 9.06 -5.79
CA GLY A 290 -6.08 8.64 -7.08
C GLY A 290 -5.03 7.82 -7.81
N THR A 291 -5.31 7.52 -9.05
CA THR A 291 -4.56 6.52 -9.82
C THR A 291 -3.71 7.22 -10.88
N TYR A 292 -2.40 6.97 -10.88
CA TYR A 292 -1.54 7.29 -12.02
C TYR A 292 -1.18 6.01 -12.76
N ARG A 293 -0.83 6.16 -14.05
CA ARG A 293 -0.45 5.05 -14.91
C ARG A 293 0.71 5.45 -15.81
N ILE A 294 1.60 4.50 -16.08
CA ILE A 294 2.63 4.63 -17.11
C ILE A 294 2.05 4.12 -18.41
N GLY A 295 2.18 4.90 -19.47
CA GLY A 295 1.71 4.54 -20.81
C GLY A 295 2.85 4.18 -21.74
N ARG A 296 2.59 3.27 -22.69
CA ARG A 296 3.53 2.98 -23.78
C ARG A 296 3.49 4.11 -24.83
N LYS A 297 4.67 4.55 -25.29
CA LYS A 297 4.77 5.59 -26.31
C LYS A 297 3.95 5.21 -27.55
N ASN A 298 3.20 6.18 -28.11
CA ASN A 298 2.36 5.99 -29.30
C ASN A 298 1.32 4.85 -29.18
N SER A 299 0.84 4.55 -27.96
CA SER A 299 -0.15 3.51 -27.71
C SER A 299 -1.21 3.97 -26.70
N LEU A 300 -2.39 3.35 -26.79
CA LEU A 300 -3.44 3.48 -25.77
C LEU A 300 -3.22 2.53 -24.57
N ASN A 301 -2.18 1.70 -24.63
CA ASN A 301 -1.83 0.81 -23.54
C ASN A 301 -1.32 1.60 -22.34
N MET A 302 -1.92 1.34 -21.19
CA MET A 302 -1.51 1.88 -19.90
C MET A 302 -1.18 0.72 -18.96
N SER A 303 -0.32 1.00 -17.98
CA SER A 303 -0.06 0.11 -16.87
C SER A 303 -1.34 -0.11 -16.04
N VAL A 304 -1.28 -1.08 -15.14
CA VAL A 304 -2.23 -1.16 -14.02
C VAL A 304 -2.24 0.14 -13.20
N ASP A 305 -3.25 0.26 -12.33
CA ASP A 305 -3.38 1.39 -11.43
C ASP A 305 -2.30 1.47 -10.36
N HIS A 306 -1.74 2.66 -10.17
CA HIS A 306 -0.88 2.96 -9.03
C HIS A 306 -1.51 4.05 -8.17
N VAL A 307 -1.75 3.71 -6.89
CA VAL A 307 -2.51 4.56 -5.94
C VAL A 307 -1.65 5.19 -4.85
N VAL A 308 -0.35 4.90 -4.83
CA VAL A 308 0.59 5.35 -3.79
C VAL A 308 1.95 5.70 -4.39
N SER A 309 2.74 6.46 -3.64
CA SER A 309 4.12 6.79 -3.93
C SER A 309 5.04 5.64 -3.51
N ALA A 310 5.29 4.74 -4.46
CA ALA A 310 6.28 3.66 -4.34
C ALA A 310 7.18 3.66 -5.57
N ALA A 311 8.42 3.19 -5.43
CA ALA A 311 9.27 3.02 -6.60
C ALA A 311 8.82 1.79 -7.39
N ILE A 312 8.60 1.95 -8.69
CA ILE A 312 8.13 0.92 -9.61
C ILE A 312 9.09 0.78 -10.80
N PRO A 313 9.38 -0.44 -11.32
CA PRO A 313 10.25 -0.62 -12.48
C PRO A 313 9.71 0.08 -13.73
N LEU A 314 10.53 0.85 -14.44
CA LEU A 314 10.14 1.56 -15.66
C LEU A 314 9.95 0.62 -16.85
N TYR A 315 10.81 -0.39 -16.99
CA TYR A 315 10.90 -1.23 -18.18
C TYR A 315 10.17 -2.57 -18.06
N TRP A 316 9.19 -2.65 -17.15
CA TRP A 316 8.25 -3.76 -17.11
C TRP A 316 6.95 -3.32 -16.46
N GLN A 317 5.96 -3.11 -17.30
CA GLN A 317 4.67 -2.56 -16.93
C GLN A 317 3.57 -3.53 -17.36
N PRO A 318 2.93 -4.27 -16.43
CA PRO A 318 1.74 -5.03 -16.72
C PRO A 318 0.65 -4.09 -17.20
N ARG A 319 0.00 -4.44 -18.31
CA ARG A 319 -1.11 -3.67 -18.85
C ARG A 319 -2.31 -3.78 -17.93
N ASP A 320 -3.06 -2.68 -17.85
CA ASP A 320 -4.35 -2.60 -17.18
C ASP A 320 -5.24 -3.83 -17.47
N ALA A 321 -5.86 -4.37 -16.42
CA ALA A 321 -6.74 -5.52 -16.49
C ALA A 321 -7.94 -5.29 -17.44
N ASP A 322 -8.49 -4.07 -17.46
CA ASP A 322 -9.60 -3.68 -18.34
C ASP A 322 -9.23 -3.73 -19.83
N GLN A 323 -7.93 -3.69 -20.13
CA GLN A 323 -7.38 -3.74 -21.49
C GLN A 323 -6.91 -5.14 -21.92
N SER A 324 -7.10 -6.14 -21.05
CA SER A 324 -6.44 -7.46 -21.14
C SER A 324 -7.44 -8.61 -20.93
N SER A 325 -8.65 -8.50 -21.47
CA SER A 325 -9.68 -9.55 -21.31
C SER A 325 -9.20 -10.93 -21.75
N GLY A 326 -9.57 -11.96 -20.98
CA GLY A 326 -9.30 -13.36 -21.31
C GLY A 326 -7.87 -13.85 -21.03
N THR A 327 -6.97 -13.02 -20.49
CA THR A 327 -5.60 -13.43 -20.15
C THR A 327 -5.51 -13.92 -18.70
N GLU A 328 -4.81 -15.03 -18.49
CA GLU A 328 -4.50 -15.53 -17.14
C GLU A 328 -3.50 -14.62 -16.41
N PHE A 329 -2.50 -14.14 -17.14
CA PHE A 329 -1.54 -13.13 -16.68
C PHE A 329 -1.56 -11.94 -17.61
N LEU A 330 -1.45 -10.73 -17.05
CA LEU A 330 -1.51 -9.50 -17.82
C LEU A 330 -0.30 -9.42 -18.78
N PRO A 331 -0.52 -9.04 -20.05
CA PRO A 331 0.56 -8.74 -20.97
C PRO A 331 1.34 -7.53 -20.46
N THR A 332 2.65 -7.50 -20.69
CA THR A 332 3.52 -6.41 -20.24
C THR A 332 4.07 -5.59 -21.40
N PHE A 333 4.57 -4.39 -21.12
CA PHE A 333 5.39 -3.62 -22.03
C PHE A 333 6.64 -3.08 -21.33
N THR A 334 7.69 -2.86 -22.12
CA THR A 334 9.02 -2.46 -21.65
C THR A 334 9.46 -1.09 -22.18
N GLU A 335 8.57 -0.39 -22.89
CA GLU A 335 8.84 0.90 -23.52
C GLU A 335 7.96 2.00 -22.88
N PRO A 336 8.27 2.45 -21.65
CA PRO A 336 7.55 3.57 -21.04
C PRO A 336 7.69 4.81 -21.93
N GLY A 337 6.58 5.51 -22.13
CA GLY A 337 6.53 6.66 -23.04
C GLY A 337 5.92 7.91 -22.44
N TYR A 338 4.89 7.76 -21.61
CA TYR A 338 4.21 8.87 -20.96
C TYR A 338 3.74 8.52 -19.56
N LEU A 339 3.56 9.53 -18.72
CA LEU A 339 2.81 9.46 -17.47
C LEU A 339 1.41 10.02 -17.70
N ALA A 340 0.39 9.22 -17.40
CA ALA A 340 -0.99 9.69 -17.40
C ALA A 340 -1.28 10.39 -16.05
N SER A 341 -1.94 11.54 -16.11
CA SER A 341 -2.31 12.29 -14.91
C SER A 341 -3.24 11.47 -14.02
N LEU A 342 -3.31 11.89 -12.75
CA LEU A 342 -4.16 11.22 -11.77
C LEU A 342 -5.64 11.30 -12.16
N GLU A 343 -6.41 10.25 -11.86
CA GLU A 343 -7.87 10.25 -11.99
C GLU A 343 -8.55 11.05 -10.86
N TYR A 344 -8.32 12.37 -10.83
CA TYR A 344 -8.85 13.28 -9.81
C TYR A 344 -10.09 14.00 -10.31
N PHE A 345 -11.27 13.63 -9.82
CA PHE A 345 -12.50 14.38 -10.13
C PHE A 345 -12.54 15.76 -9.46
N VAL A 346 -11.92 15.88 -8.27
CA VAL A 346 -11.85 17.13 -7.52
C VAL A 346 -10.37 17.45 -7.26
N PRO A 347 -9.88 18.61 -7.73
CA PRO A 347 -8.49 18.98 -7.60
C PRO A 347 -8.15 19.41 -6.17
N ALA A 348 -6.88 19.30 -5.79
CA ALA A 348 -6.36 19.82 -4.53
C ALA A 348 -6.74 21.30 -4.35
N GLY A 349 -7.20 21.64 -3.14
CA GLY A 349 -7.65 23.00 -2.80
C GLY A 349 -9.15 23.26 -3.03
N VAL A 350 -9.90 22.36 -3.68
CA VAL A 350 -11.37 22.46 -3.79
C VAL A 350 -12.03 21.53 -2.78
N ALA A 351 -12.63 22.09 -1.73
CA ALA A 351 -13.30 21.31 -0.70
C ALA A 351 -14.57 20.61 -1.24
N TYR A 352 -14.96 19.50 -0.59
CA TYR A 352 -16.23 18.84 -0.87
C TYR A 352 -17.40 19.80 -0.74
N HIS A 353 -18.35 19.71 -1.67
CA HIS A 353 -19.64 20.36 -1.57
C HIS A 353 -20.76 19.34 -1.84
N PRO A 354 -21.87 19.32 -1.08
CA PRO A 354 -22.94 18.33 -1.27
C PRO A 354 -23.51 18.23 -2.69
N CYS A 355 -23.43 19.32 -3.46
CA CYS A 355 -23.82 19.32 -4.87
C CYS A 355 -23.04 18.32 -5.73
N MET A 356 -21.82 17.94 -5.31
CA MET A 356 -20.94 17.04 -6.05
C MET A 356 -21.53 15.63 -6.10
N ARG A 357 -22.24 15.23 -5.04
CA ARG A 357 -22.97 13.97 -4.99
C ARG A 357 -24.25 14.03 -5.82
N SER A 358 -25.05 15.08 -5.63
CA SER A 358 -26.36 15.22 -6.30
C SER A 358 -26.29 15.57 -7.79
N GLY A 359 -25.16 16.09 -8.25
CA GLY A 359 -25.03 16.51 -9.64
C GLY A 359 -25.69 17.87 -9.91
N THR A 360 -25.66 18.79 -8.95
CA THR A 360 -26.33 20.12 -9.04
C THR A 360 -25.38 21.27 -8.68
N CYS A 361 -24.13 21.20 -9.11
CA CYS A 361 -23.12 22.21 -8.78
C CYS A 361 -23.29 23.46 -9.64
N SER A 362 -22.95 24.63 -9.09
CA SER A 362 -23.00 25.88 -9.84
C SER A 362 -21.95 25.89 -10.94
N ASN A 363 -22.19 26.66 -12.01
CA ASN A 363 -21.21 26.84 -13.09
C ASN A 363 -19.88 27.39 -12.57
N ASP A 364 -19.90 28.24 -11.53
CA ASP A 364 -18.67 28.76 -10.92
C ASP A 364 -17.84 27.67 -10.26
N LEU A 365 -18.46 26.75 -9.51
CA LEU A 365 -17.75 25.63 -8.90
C LEU A 365 -17.25 24.65 -9.97
N LEU A 366 -18.06 24.35 -10.99
CA LEU A 366 -17.66 23.49 -12.11
C LEU A 366 -16.45 24.08 -12.85
N ARG A 367 -16.46 25.40 -13.10
CA ARG A 367 -15.35 26.13 -13.71
C ARG A 367 -14.11 26.12 -12.82
N GLN A 368 -14.26 26.36 -11.51
CA GLN A 368 -13.17 26.29 -10.55
C GLN A 368 -12.49 24.89 -10.57
N ILE A 369 -13.26 23.81 -10.58
CA ILE A 369 -12.75 22.44 -10.69
C ILE A 369 -12.08 22.20 -12.05
N TYR A 370 -12.64 22.77 -13.12
CA TYR A 370 -12.12 22.61 -14.48
C TYR A 370 -10.78 23.30 -14.69
N GLU A 371 -10.64 24.54 -14.20
CA GLU A 371 -9.47 25.42 -14.40
C GLU A 371 -8.37 25.21 -13.35
N ALA A 372 -8.66 24.51 -12.25
CA ALA A 372 -7.65 24.28 -11.21
C ALA A 372 -6.53 23.34 -11.69
N GLU A 373 -5.30 23.80 -11.43
CA GLU A 373 -4.06 23.12 -11.75
C GLU A 373 -3.43 22.51 -10.49
N MET A 374 -2.80 21.36 -10.65
CA MET A 374 -2.05 20.65 -9.62
C MET A 374 -0.70 20.20 -10.19
N GLN A 375 0.23 19.86 -9.31
CA GLN A 375 1.53 19.34 -9.72
C GLN A 375 1.71 17.89 -9.29
N MET A 376 2.34 17.10 -10.15
CA MET A 376 2.89 15.79 -9.81
C MET A 376 4.33 15.72 -10.30
N THR A 377 5.16 14.96 -9.61
CA THR A 377 6.57 14.80 -9.96
C THR A 377 6.91 13.33 -10.08
N ILE A 378 7.57 12.96 -11.17
CA ILE A 378 8.21 11.66 -11.32
C ILE A 378 9.69 11.81 -10.99
N HIS A 379 10.20 10.95 -10.13
CA HIS A 379 11.61 10.87 -9.74
C HIS A 379 12.19 9.59 -10.30
N TYR A 380 13.31 9.72 -11.01
CA TYR A 380 14.00 8.63 -11.67
C TYR A 380 15.08 8.06 -10.77
N LEU A 381 15.03 6.75 -10.54
CA LEU A 381 15.86 6.07 -9.56
C LEU A 381 16.66 4.93 -10.23
N ARG A 382 17.87 4.71 -9.74
CA ARG A 382 18.62 3.46 -9.89
C ARG A 382 18.65 2.74 -8.55
N ILE A 383 18.48 1.42 -8.58
CA ILE A 383 18.56 0.59 -7.38
C ILE A 383 19.72 -0.38 -7.56
N ASP A 384 20.69 -0.33 -6.66
CA ASP A 384 21.85 -1.22 -6.64
C ASP A 384 21.70 -2.20 -5.46
N ARG A 385 21.82 -3.51 -5.70
CA ARG A 385 21.87 -4.51 -4.61
C ARG A 385 23.21 -4.42 -3.90
N ILE A 386 23.21 -4.33 -2.57
CA ILE A 386 24.44 -4.14 -1.76
C ILE A 386 24.69 -5.27 -0.74
N ASN A 387 23.69 -6.11 -0.46
CA ASN A 387 23.84 -7.26 0.44
C ASN A 387 23.20 -8.52 -0.16
N PRO A 388 23.74 -9.71 0.18
CA PRO A 388 23.15 -10.99 -0.22
C PRO A 388 21.86 -11.27 0.59
N GLY A 389 21.22 -12.42 0.35
CA GLY A 389 20.03 -12.86 1.07
C GLY A 389 18.71 -12.50 0.39
N LEU A 390 18.76 -12.12 -0.89
CA LEU A 390 17.59 -11.95 -1.74
C LEU A 390 17.39 -13.17 -2.63
N ASP A 391 16.13 -13.53 -2.83
CA ASP A 391 15.74 -14.58 -3.76
C ASP A 391 15.21 -13.98 -5.05
N ARG A 392 15.68 -14.52 -6.17
CA ARG A 392 15.20 -14.16 -7.50
C ARG A 392 13.96 -14.98 -7.83
N ILE A 393 12.83 -14.31 -8.05
CA ILE A 393 11.54 -14.96 -8.31
C ILE A 393 10.92 -14.38 -9.61
N PRO A 394 10.43 -15.21 -10.55
CA PRO A 394 9.73 -14.74 -11.74
C PRO A 394 8.53 -13.86 -11.42
N LEU A 395 8.36 -12.77 -12.19
CA LEU A 395 7.22 -11.86 -12.01
C LEU A 395 6.08 -12.19 -12.98
N ARG A 396 4.86 -12.25 -12.44
CA ARG A 396 3.62 -12.33 -13.22
C ARG A 396 2.53 -11.56 -12.49
N GLN A 397 1.78 -10.73 -13.21
CA GLN A 397 0.59 -10.06 -12.67
C GLN A 397 -0.64 -10.82 -13.15
N THR A 398 -1.55 -11.18 -12.25
CA THR A 398 -2.77 -11.91 -12.61
C THR A 398 -3.73 -11.06 -13.44
N GLY A 399 -4.32 -11.68 -14.45
CA GLY A 399 -5.30 -11.06 -15.34
C GLY A 399 -6.73 -11.57 -15.12
N PRO A 400 -7.72 -11.04 -15.86
CA PRO A 400 -9.14 -11.36 -15.64
C PRO A 400 -9.53 -12.84 -15.78
N ALA A 401 -8.69 -13.69 -16.40
CA ALA A 401 -8.95 -15.12 -16.50
C ALA A 401 -8.25 -15.95 -15.41
N TRP A 402 -7.49 -15.31 -14.50
CA TRP A 402 -6.85 -16.00 -13.37
C TRP A 402 -7.89 -16.72 -12.52
N LYS A 403 -7.58 -17.96 -12.16
CA LYS A 403 -8.36 -18.75 -11.21
C LYS A 403 -7.39 -19.40 -10.25
N SER A 404 -7.55 -19.11 -8.96
CA SER A 404 -6.72 -19.76 -7.94
C SER A 404 -6.93 -21.28 -7.98
N LEU A 405 -5.88 -22.01 -8.38
CA LEU A 405 -5.81 -23.48 -8.28
C LEU A 405 -5.77 -23.96 -6.81
N LEU A 406 -5.59 -23.03 -5.86
CA LEU A 406 -5.45 -23.30 -4.43
C LEU A 406 -6.75 -23.20 -3.64
N ALA A 407 -7.87 -22.81 -4.28
CA ALA A 407 -9.19 -22.82 -3.65
C ALA A 407 -9.60 -24.23 -3.14
N SER A 408 -8.98 -25.30 -3.66
CA SER A 408 -9.22 -26.69 -3.22
C SER A 408 -8.24 -27.23 -2.16
N SER A 409 -7.17 -26.51 -1.79
CA SER A 409 -6.10 -27.06 -0.93
C SER A 409 -5.54 -26.10 0.13
N GLN A 410 -5.89 -24.82 0.12
CA GLN A 410 -5.48 -23.84 1.15
C GLN A 410 -6.53 -23.58 2.25
N THR A 411 -7.52 -24.45 2.43
CA THR A 411 -8.44 -24.35 3.59
C THR A 411 -7.77 -24.67 4.94
N ARG A 412 -6.43 -24.71 5.02
CA ARG A 412 -5.71 -25.08 6.24
C ARG A 412 -4.28 -24.52 6.36
N ALA A 413 -4.14 -23.19 6.38
CA ALA A 413 -3.06 -22.42 7.02
C ALA A 413 -3.32 -20.94 6.63
N ALA A 414 -3.48 -19.96 7.51
CA ALA A 414 -2.86 -19.73 8.80
C ALA A 414 -3.90 -19.22 9.83
N GLN A 415 -4.37 -20.09 10.71
CA GLN A 415 -4.73 -19.64 12.04
C GLN A 415 -3.41 -19.51 12.81
N ALA A 416 -2.79 -18.32 12.74
CA ALA A 416 -1.72 -17.96 13.66
C ALA A 416 -2.33 -17.87 15.06
N THR A 417 -2.40 -19.01 15.73
CA THR A 417 -2.80 -19.10 17.12
C THR A 417 -1.60 -18.64 17.92
N LEU A 418 -1.69 -17.49 18.60
CA LEU A 418 -0.64 -16.98 19.49
C LEU A 418 -0.33 -18.06 20.54
N PRO A 419 0.88 -18.66 20.59
CA PRO A 419 1.17 -19.66 21.61
C PRO A 419 1.80 -19.03 22.86
N ALA A 420 1.41 -19.55 24.03
CA ALA A 420 2.01 -19.27 25.32
C ALA A 420 2.61 -20.54 25.89
N THR A 421 3.95 -20.60 26.09
CA THR A 421 4.70 -21.05 27.28
C THR A 421 6.15 -21.40 26.91
N VAL A 422 7.11 -20.72 27.58
CA VAL A 422 8.55 -21.06 27.62
C VAL A 422 8.81 -21.82 28.93
N PRO A 423 9.58 -22.92 28.95
CA PRO A 423 9.90 -23.65 30.19
C PRO A 423 10.91 -22.87 31.05
N PRO A 424 10.77 -22.86 32.38
CA PRO A 424 11.75 -22.22 33.25
C PRO A 424 12.97 -23.14 33.45
N GLY A 425 14.17 -22.68 33.09
CA GLY A 425 15.43 -23.36 33.47
C GLY A 425 16.55 -23.44 32.44
N GLY A 426 16.71 -22.47 31.53
CA GLY A 426 17.85 -22.41 30.62
C GLY A 426 18.92 -21.42 31.08
N GLU A 427 20.18 -21.85 31.12
CA GLU A 427 21.35 -21.02 31.40
C GLU A 427 21.36 -19.73 30.56
N ALA A 428 21.69 -18.60 31.20
CA ALA A 428 21.86 -17.33 30.52
C ALA A 428 23.01 -17.43 29.49
N ARG A 429 22.66 -17.49 28.20
CA ARG A 429 23.62 -17.33 27.11
C ARG A 429 23.73 -15.85 26.78
N LEU A 430 24.87 -15.27 27.11
CA LEU A 430 25.26 -13.93 26.68
C LEU A 430 25.66 -13.99 25.20
N TYR A 431 24.84 -13.45 24.31
CA TYR A 431 25.24 -13.23 22.91
C TYR A 431 25.96 -11.88 22.83
N LEU A 432 27.28 -11.92 22.70
CA LEU A 432 28.08 -10.75 22.34
C LEU A 432 27.93 -10.52 20.83
N PRO A 433 27.75 -9.29 20.34
CA PRO A 433 27.79 -9.01 18.91
C PRO A 433 29.19 -9.36 18.39
N LEU A 434 29.28 -10.42 17.60
CA LEU A 434 30.48 -10.71 16.83
C LEU A 434 30.50 -9.72 15.66
N ILE A 435 31.23 -8.62 15.82
CA ILE A 435 31.61 -7.76 14.70
C ILE A 435 32.67 -8.53 13.91
N ASN A 436 32.24 -9.41 13.02
CA ASN A 436 33.11 -9.93 11.97
C ASN A 436 33.25 -8.83 10.91
N ALA A 437 34.27 -7.98 11.06
CA ALA A 437 34.61 -6.96 10.08
C ALA A 437 35.12 -7.53 8.73
N ASP A 438 35.34 -8.85 8.64
CA ASP A 438 36.02 -9.48 7.51
C ASP A 438 35.33 -10.79 7.03
N MET A 439 34.01 -10.94 7.14
CA MET A 439 33.36 -11.94 6.27
C MET A 439 33.35 -11.37 4.85
N PRO A 440 33.99 -12.05 3.86
CA PRO A 440 33.80 -11.65 2.47
C PRO A 440 32.30 -11.70 2.21
N ALA A 441 31.73 -10.57 1.78
CA ALA A 441 30.36 -10.56 1.29
C ALA A 441 30.24 -11.71 0.29
N ASP A 442 29.30 -12.63 0.51
CA ASP A 442 28.96 -13.60 -0.53
C ASP A 442 28.79 -12.79 -1.82
N PRO A 443 29.44 -13.20 -2.92
CA PRO A 443 29.34 -12.45 -4.16
C PRO A 443 27.87 -12.26 -4.47
N LEU A 444 27.47 -11.00 -4.70
CA LEU A 444 26.13 -10.69 -5.12
C LEU A 444 25.82 -11.62 -6.32
N PRO A 445 24.71 -12.37 -6.28
CA PRO A 445 24.40 -13.30 -7.35
C PRO A 445 24.45 -12.57 -8.70
N ASP A 446 25.10 -13.18 -9.68
CA ASP A 446 25.32 -12.62 -11.01
C ASP A 446 24.01 -12.05 -11.57
N GLU A 447 24.09 -10.91 -12.26
CA GLU A 447 23.02 -10.38 -13.11
C GLU A 447 22.82 -11.26 -14.35
N ASP A 448 22.59 -12.55 -14.17
CA ASP A 448 22.16 -13.39 -15.27
C ASP A 448 20.74 -12.94 -15.68
N ARG A 449 20.68 -12.01 -16.62
CA ARG A 449 19.43 -11.49 -17.20
C ARG A 449 18.74 -12.55 -18.08
N THR A 450 19.33 -13.72 -18.28
CA THR A 450 18.72 -14.79 -19.07
C THR A 450 17.65 -15.54 -18.26
N GLY A 451 16.56 -15.93 -18.93
CA GLY A 451 15.60 -16.91 -18.44
C GLY A 451 14.32 -16.38 -17.77
N CYS A 452 14.24 -15.13 -17.32
CA CYS A 452 12.98 -14.55 -16.78
C CYS A 452 13.02 -13.02 -16.67
N THR A 453 11.84 -12.41 -16.71
CA THR A 453 11.62 -11.16 -15.97
C THR A 453 11.39 -11.50 -14.50
N CYS A 454 12.27 -11.05 -13.62
CA CYS A 454 12.31 -11.49 -12.23
C CYS A 454 12.43 -10.30 -11.27
N GLY A 455 11.88 -10.45 -10.07
CA GLY A 455 12.09 -9.55 -8.95
C GLY A 455 13.05 -10.18 -7.95
N TRP A 456 13.76 -9.35 -7.21
CA TRP A 456 14.54 -9.77 -6.04
C TRP A 456 13.74 -9.52 -4.78
N PHE A 457 13.46 -10.59 -4.05
CA PHE A 457 12.62 -10.58 -2.88
C PHE A 457 13.44 -10.89 -1.63
N ASP A 458 13.20 -10.15 -0.56
CA ASP A 458 13.74 -10.51 0.75
C ASP A 458 12.93 -11.67 1.38
N PRO A 459 13.34 -12.18 2.56
CA PRO A 459 12.59 -13.23 3.25
C PRO A 459 11.15 -12.85 3.61
N ASP A 460 10.88 -11.57 3.84
CA ASP A 460 9.55 -11.03 4.15
C ASP A 460 8.64 -10.93 2.90
N GLY A 461 9.18 -11.22 1.71
CA GLY A 461 8.45 -11.14 0.45
C GLY A 461 8.30 -9.71 -0.09
N ARG A 462 9.15 -8.77 0.34
CA ARG A 462 9.25 -7.43 -0.26
C ARG A 462 10.08 -7.51 -1.53
N MET A 463 9.56 -6.98 -2.64
CA MET A 463 10.36 -6.78 -3.84
C MET A 463 11.24 -5.55 -3.63
N LEU A 464 12.54 -5.71 -3.78
CA LEU A 464 13.53 -4.64 -3.56
C LEU A 464 14.22 -4.22 -4.84
N ASP A 465 14.26 -5.09 -5.84
CA ASP A 465 14.90 -4.83 -7.13
C ASP A 465 14.25 -5.69 -8.22
N PHE A 466 14.58 -5.40 -9.47
CA PHE A 466 13.97 -5.95 -10.67
C PHE A 466 15.03 -6.21 -11.75
N VAL A 467 14.89 -7.33 -12.46
CA VAL A 467 15.72 -7.67 -13.62
C VAL A 467 14.81 -7.74 -14.86
N PRO A 468 14.96 -6.80 -15.82
CA PRO A 468 14.24 -6.90 -17.08
C PRO A 468 14.68 -8.13 -17.85
N ALA A 469 13.72 -8.77 -18.53
CA ALA A 469 14.08 -9.72 -19.58
C ALA A 469 14.75 -8.95 -20.74
N PRO A 470 15.74 -9.56 -21.41
CA PRO A 470 16.49 -8.94 -22.50
C PRO A 470 15.65 -8.61 -23.73
#